data_AF-A0AAV0KNQ4-F1
#
_entry.id   AF-A0AAV0KNQ4-F1
#
_cell.length_a   1.000
_cell.length_b   1.000
_cell.length_c   1.000
_cell.angle_alpha   90.00
_cell.angle_beta   90.00
_cell.angle_gamma   90.00
#
_symmetry.space_group_name_H-M   'P 1'
#
loop_
_entity.id
_entity.type
_entity.pdbx_description
1 polymer ?
#
loop_
_entity_poly.entity_id
_entity_poly.type
_entity_poly.pdbx_seq_one_letter_code
_entity_poly.pdbx_strand_id
1 'polypeptide(L)'
;MPERNTISFVTLIQGYAQSSDFVQALDLFSRLHREGIGFRPNHFTLAAVLKACVGLEAFDLAKGLHGCALKTGYEPNLFVGMGLLEFYVKSGDSGDASRIFQEMPKDDVVPWSFMIARRAQSNMGKEAVELFVQMRQAMVTPNQYTFASVMQACASIEAVELGTQIHCLTMKTTYDKNTVVGNALIDMYAKCGSIKDARLVFNGLTKNDEVSWNAMISGYSMHGLGGEALKVFDMMQETDVRPNQMTFVGVLSACSNGGLLSKGEAYFKSMIHDHGIEPCVEHYSCMVWLLGRLGHLDRALKLIKEMPFEPSLMAWRALLGACVIHNDVEIGKLCAKHILEIDPQDESTHVLLSNMYARTRRWANVATVRRSMKTKGLNKEPGLSWIENQGTVHYFTVDDASHPDKKMIYGMLEWLNMKTRQESYSPDRNAVLRDIEDDQKERHLWVHSERLALAFGLIKTPSGSSPIRIIKNLRICADCHAVMKLISKIVKRDIIVRDMNRFHHFENGLCSCGDYW
;
A
#
# COMPACT_ATOMS: atom_id res chain seq x y z
N MET A 1 -16.68 48.35 -17.23
CA MET A 1 -15.76 48.53 -18.38
C MET A 1 -16.59 48.47 -19.66
N PRO A 2 -16.63 49.54 -20.49
CA PRO A 2 -17.62 49.66 -21.56
C PRO A 2 -17.28 48.93 -22.88
N GLU A 3 -16.07 48.38 -23.06
CA GLU A 3 -15.76 47.53 -24.21
C GLU A 3 -15.01 46.28 -23.74
N ARG A 4 -15.75 45.17 -23.57
CA ARG A 4 -15.13 43.86 -23.32
C ARG A 4 -14.64 43.30 -24.65
N ASN A 5 -13.37 43.53 -24.99
CA ASN A 5 -12.72 42.85 -26.10
C ASN A 5 -12.40 41.38 -25.73
N THR A 6 -12.08 40.56 -26.73
CA THR A 6 -11.72 39.14 -26.56
C THR A 6 -10.72 38.87 -25.45
N ILE A 7 -9.72 39.74 -25.28
CA ILE A 7 -8.66 39.62 -24.26
C ILE A 7 -9.27 39.66 -22.85
N SER A 8 -10.21 40.59 -22.60
CA SER A 8 -10.86 40.71 -21.29
C SER A 8 -11.62 39.44 -20.87
N PHE A 9 -12.28 38.76 -21.82
CA PHE A 9 -12.95 37.49 -21.54
C PHE A 9 -11.96 36.35 -21.28
N VAL A 10 -10.87 36.26 -22.06
CA VAL A 10 -9.82 35.25 -21.83
C VAL A 10 -9.23 35.40 -20.43
N THR A 11 -8.89 36.63 -20.02
CA THR A 11 -8.37 36.91 -18.68
C THR A 11 -9.38 36.53 -17.58
N LEU A 12 -10.67 36.80 -17.78
CA LEU A 12 -11.71 36.43 -16.82
C LEU A 12 -11.88 34.91 -16.72
N ILE A 13 -11.94 34.18 -17.84
CA ILE A 13 -12.04 32.71 -17.87
C ILE A 13 -10.84 32.09 -17.14
N GLN A 14 -9.63 32.59 -17.40
CA GLN A 14 -8.43 32.15 -16.69
C GLN A 14 -8.51 32.44 -15.19
N GLY A 15 -8.93 33.65 -14.80
CA GLY A 15 -9.10 34.03 -13.41
C GLY A 15 -10.06 33.10 -12.68
N TYR A 16 -11.25 32.87 -13.23
CA TYR A 16 -12.25 31.96 -12.66
C TYR A 16 -11.75 30.51 -12.57
N ALA A 17 -11.08 30.01 -13.61
CA ALA A 17 -10.48 28.66 -13.59
C ALA A 17 -9.30 28.53 -12.60
N GLN A 18 -8.58 29.63 -12.32
CA GLN A 18 -7.54 29.67 -11.29
C GLN A 18 -8.12 29.70 -9.88
N SER A 19 -9.23 30.41 -9.67
CA SER A 19 -9.97 30.43 -8.39
C SER A 19 -10.89 29.22 -8.16
N SER A 20 -10.81 28.20 -9.02
CA SER A 20 -11.67 27.01 -8.98
C SER A 20 -13.17 27.28 -9.12
N ASP A 21 -13.54 28.44 -9.66
CA ASP A 21 -14.93 28.78 -9.99
C ASP A 21 -15.24 28.33 -11.42
N PHE A 22 -15.25 27.01 -11.58
CA PHE A 22 -15.31 26.37 -12.90
C PHE A 22 -16.62 26.64 -13.65
N VAL A 23 -17.73 26.86 -12.92
CA VAL A 23 -19.03 27.13 -13.52
C VAL A 23 -19.00 28.46 -14.27
N GLN A 24 -18.46 29.52 -13.65
CA GLN A 24 -18.38 30.82 -14.31
C GLN A 24 -17.35 30.86 -15.43
N ALA A 25 -16.26 30.09 -15.31
CA ALA A 25 -15.33 29.90 -16.41
C ALA A 25 -16.02 29.30 -17.66
N LEU A 26 -16.86 28.26 -17.49
CA LEU A 26 -17.60 27.64 -18.59
C LEU A 26 -18.74 28.50 -19.14
N ASP A 27 -19.48 29.24 -18.30
CA ASP A 27 -20.52 30.16 -18.77
C ASP A 27 -19.94 31.26 -19.65
N LEU A 28 -18.85 31.89 -19.21
CA LEU A 28 -18.16 32.92 -19.99
C LEU A 28 -17.64 32.38 -21.32
N PHE A 29 -17.12 31.15 -21.35
CA PHE A 29 -16.71 30.50 -22.59
C PHE A 29 -17.89 30.28 -23.54
N SER A 30 -19.03 29.80 -23.02
CA SER A 30 -20.24 29.55 -23.79
C SER A 30 -20.88 30.84 -24.31
N ARG A 31 -20.82 31.93 -23.55
CA ARG A 31 -21.26 33.27 -24.00
C ARG A 31 -20.38 33.78 -25.12
N LEU A 32 -19.07 33.65 -24.97
CA LEU A 32 -18.10 34.09 -25.96
C LEU A 32 -18.21 33.29 -27.28
N HIS A 33 -18.61 32.03 -27.23
CA HIS A 33 -18.97 31.25 -28.42
C HIS A 33 -20.29 31.68 -29.06
N ARG A 34 -21.33 31.98 -28.26
CA ARG A 34 -22.66 32.40 -28.72
C ARG A 34 -22.69 33.81 -29.31
N GLU A 35 -21.91 34.75 -28.77
CA GLU A 35 -21.89 36.16 -29.19
C GLU A 35 -21.17 36.37 -30.54
N GLY A 36 -20.64 35.31 -31.18
CA GLY A 36 -20.22 35.33 -32.59
C GLY A 36 -19.02 36.22 -32.91
N ILE A 37 -18.27 36.67 -31.89
CA ILE A 37 -17.15 37.62 -32.01
C ILE A 37 -15.91 36.93 -32.60
N GLY A 38 -15.97 36.39 -33.83
CA GLY A 38 -14.81 35.91 -34.61
C GLY A 38 -13.79 35.07 -33.85
N PHE A 39 -14.20 34.41 -32.75
CA PHE A 39 -13.26 34.02 -31.71
C PHE A 39 -12.59 32.72 -32.10
N ARG A 40 -11.27 32.77 -32.23
CA ARG A 40 -10.45 31.57 -32.25
C ARG A 40 -9.90 31.34 -30.84
N PRO A 41 -10.31 30.25 -30.16
CA PRO A 41 -9.73 29.89 -28.87
C PRO A 41 -8.22 29.78 -29.02
N ASN A 42 -7.49 30.58 -28.24
CA ASN A 42 -6.04 30.43 -28.12
C ASN A 42 -5.73 29.34 -27.08
N HIS A 43 -4.46 28.91 -27.04
CA HIS A 43 -4.00 27.87 -26.12
C HIS A 43 -4.31 28.17 -24.63
N PHE A 44 -4.23 29.44 -24.20
CA PHE A 44 -4.59 29.86 -22.85
C PHE A 44 -6.07 29.64 -22.50
N THR A 45 -6.96 29.95 -23.45
CA THR A 45 -8.40 29.74 -23.29
C THR A 45 -8.72 28.25 -23.24
N LEU A 46 -8.17 27.49 -24.19
CA LEU A 46 -8.37 26.04 -24.25
C LEU A 46 -7.89 25.36 -22.95
N ALA A 47 -6.71 25.71 -22.45
CA ALA A 47 -6.18 25.16 -21.20
C ALA A 47 -7.07 25.50 -19.98
N ALA A 48 -7.54 26.75 -19.86
CA ALA A 48 -8.39 27.17 -18.75
C ALA A 48 -9.76 26.47 -18.78
N VAL A 49 -10.37 26.35 -19.95
CA VAL A 49 -11.67 25.69 -20.11
C VAL A 49 -11.53 24.18 -19.94
N LEU A 50 -10.46 23.54 -20.43
CA LEU A 50 -10.16 22.13 -20.16
C LEU A 50 -10.04 21.87 -18.65
N LYS A 51 -9.31 22.72 -17.91
CA LYS A 51 -9.24 22.63 -16.44
C LYS A 51 -10.63 22.71 -15.80
N ALA A 52 -11.48 23.63 -16.25
CA ALA A 52 -12.85 23.73 -15.76
C ALA A 52 -13.70 22.49 -16.09
N CYS A 53 -13.55 21.92 -17.29
CA CYS A 53 -14.21 20.68 -17.68
C CYS A 53 -13.76 19.49 -16.83
N VAL A 54 -12.46 19.38 -16.51
CA VAL A 54 -11.94 18.34 -15.61
C VAL A 54 -12.50 18.51 -14.20
N GLY A 55 -12.54 19.74 -13.68
CA GLY A 55 -13.07 20.06 -12.36
C GLY A 55 -14.56 19.74 -12.20
N LEU A 56 -15.35 19.99 -13.25
CA LEU A 56 -16.81 19.74 -13.28
C LEU A 56 -17.21 18.39 -13.89
N GLU A 57 -16.23 17.59 -14.33
CA GLU A 57 -16.46 16.31 -15.01
C GLU A 57 -17.32 16.42 -16.28
N ALA A 58 -17.23 17.57 -16.96
CA ALA A 58 -17.89 17.84 -18.23
C ALA A 58 -17.13 17.19 -19.41
N PHE A 59 -17.06 15.87 -19.42
CA PHE A 59 -16.21 15.10 -20.34
C PHE A 59 -16.58 15.26 -21.82
N ASP A 60 -17.86 15.41 -22.14
CA ASP A 60 -18.30 15.62 -23.53
C ASP A 60 -17.79 16.96 -24.09
N LEU A 61 -17.82 18.01 -23.26
CA LEU A 61 -17.27 19.31 -23.63
C LEU A 61 -15.75 19.25 -23.78
N ALA A 62 -15.06 18.53 -22.89
CA ALA A 62 -13.62 18.30 -22.99
C ALA A 62 -13.22 17.59 -24.30
N LYS A 63 -13.97 16.57 -24.74
CA LYS A 63 -13.76 15.92 -26.05
C LYS A 63 -13.97 16.89 -27.21
N GLY A 64 -14.99 17.74 -27.14
CA GLY A 64 -15.21 18.81 -28.12
C GLY A 64 -14.03 19.79 -28.19
N LEU A 65 -13.47 20.16 -27.03
CA LEU A 65 -12.29 21.03 -26.93
C LEU A 65 -11.01 20.36 -27.46
N HIS A 66 -10.86 19.05 -27.29
CA HIS A 66 -9.76 18.32 -27.92
C HIS A 66 -9.86 18.40 -29.46
N GLY A 67 -11.04 18.19 -30.02
CA GLY A 67 -11.27 18.40 -31.46
C GLY A 67 -10.94 19.84 -31.92
N CYS A 68 -11.21 20.84 -31.08
CA CYS A 68 -10.82 22.23 -31.33
C CYS A 68 -9.29 22.41 -31.29
N ALA A 69 -8.62 21.84 -30.30
CA ALA A 69 -7.15 21.87 -30.17
C ALA A 69 -6.46 21.26 -31.40
N LEU A 70 -6.96 20.12 -31.90
CA LEU A 70 -6.47 19.49 -33.13
C LEU A 70 -6.65 20.40 -34.36
N LYS A 71 -7.85 20.97 -34.55
CA LYS A 71 -8.13 21.87 -35.69
C LYS A 71 -7.34 23.18 -35.66
N THR A 72 -6.97 23.65 -34.47
CA THR A 72 -6.21 24.89 -34.26
C THR A 72 -4.71 24.67 -34.18
N GLY A 73 -4.24 23.41 -34.12
CA GLY A 73 -2.83 23.05 -34.00
C GLY A 73 -2.24 23.30 -32.60
N TYR A 74 -3.08 23.43 -31.57
CA TYR A 74 -2.64 23.65 -30.19
C TYR A 74 -2.46 22.37 -29.38
N GLU A 75 -2.68 21.19 -29.97
CA GLU A 75 -2.48 19.90 -29.28
C GLU A 75 -1.06 19.77 -28.67
N PRO A 76 0.04 20.09 -29.39
CA PRO A 76 1.40 19.99 -28.81
C PRO A 76 1.72 21.08 -27.79
N ASN A 77 0.83 22.06 -27.58
CA ASN A 77 1.09 23.13 -26.61
C ASN A 77 1.06 22.55 -25.18
N LEU A 78 2.11 22.80 -24.39
CA LEU A 78 2.24 22.26 -23.04
C LEU A 78 0.98 22.44 -22.17
N PHE A 79 0.36 23.63 -22.15
CA PHE A 79 -0.79 23.90 -21.30
C PHE A 79 -2.06 23.18 -21.76
N VAL A 80 -2.27 23.10 -23.08
CA VAL A 80 -3.42 22.42 -23.67
C VAL A 80 -3.24 20.91 -23.54
N GLY A 81 -2.08 20.39 -23.91
CA GLY A 81 -1.70 18.99 -23.76
C GLY A 81 -1.82 18.53 -22.31
N MET A 82 -1.35 19.32 -21.33
CA MET A 82 -1.54 18.99 -19.90
C MET A 82 -3.02 18.92 -19.50
N GLY A 83 -3.86 19.86 -19.95
CA GLY A 83 -5.30 19.83 -19.68
C GLY A 83 -6.00 18.62 -20.33
N LEU A 84 -5.60 18.25 -21.54
CA LEU A 84 -6.09 17.05 -22.23
C LEU A 84 -5.62 15.77 -21.54
N LEU A 85 -4.36 15.73 -21.11
CA LEU A 85 -3.78 14.60 -20.39
C LEU A 85 -4.50 14.37 -19.06
N GLU A 86 -4.75 15.44 -18.30
CA GLU A 86 -5.52 15.38 -17.05
C GLU A 86 -6.96 14.89 -17.29
N PHE A 87 -7.60 15.38 -18.35
CA PHE A 87 -8.92 14.94 -18.78
C PHE A 87 -8.98 13.43 -19.10
N TYR A 88 -8.08 12.93 -19.94
CA TYR A 88 -8.10 11.52 -20.35
C TYR A 88 -7.74 10.58 -19.21
N VAL A 89 -6.82 11.01 -18.33
CA VAL A 89 -6.50 10.28 -17.11
C VAL A 89 -7.70 10.22 -16.15
N LYS A 90 -8.44 11.33 -15.97
CA LYS A 90 -9.61 11.38 -15.08
C LYS A 90 -10.81 10.61 -15.65
N SER A 91 -11.01 10.62 -16.96
CA SER A 91 -12.08 9.86 -17.62
C SER A 91 -11.79 8.36 -17.78
N GLY A 92 -10.57 7.90 -17.42
CA GLY A 92 -10.18 6.49 -17.46
C GLY A 92 -9.70 6.00 -18.84
N ASP A 93 -9.57 6.89 -19.83
CA ASP A 93 -9.07 6.55 -21.16
C ASP A 93 -7.53 6.57 -21.17
N SER A 94 -6.95 5.46 -20.73
CA SER A 94 -5.49 5.29 -20.67
C SER A 94 -4.80 5.31 -22.04
N GLY A 95 -5.53 4.99 -23.11
CA GLY A 95 -5.01 4.94 -24.47
C GLY A 95 -4.76 6.34 -25.01
N ASP A 96 -5.80 7.18 -24.99
CA ASP A 96 -5.68 8.58 -25.42
C ASP A 96 -4.76 9.38 -24.48
N ALA A 97 -4.77 9.11 -23.16
CA ALA A 97 -3.83 9.73 -22.23
C ALA A 97 -2.37 9.44 -22.62
N SER A 98 -2.06 8.19 -22.97
CA SER A 98 -0.71 7.80 -23.37
C SER A 98 -0.31 8.42 -24.71
N ARG A 99 -1.25 8.57 -25.64
CA ARG A 99 -1.04 9.22 -26.94
C ARG A 99 -0.74 10.71 -26.78
N ILE A 100 -1.58 11.45 -26.06
CA ILE A 100 -1.34 12.87 -25.76
C ILE A 100 0.01 13.04 -25.08
N PHE A 101 0.31 12.21 -24.09
CA PHE A 101 1.62 12.25 -23.44
C PHE A 101 2.75 12.11 -24.45
N GLN A 102 2.71 11.14 -25.37
CA GLN A 102 3.75 10.93 -26.39
C GLN A 102 3.88 12.08 -27.39
N GLU A 103 2.76 12.72 -27.77
CA GLU A 103 2.71 13.84 -28.72
C GLU A 103 3.23 15.15 -28.08
N MET A 104 3.10 15.31 -26.76
CA MET A 104 3.59 16.48 -26.03
C MET A 104 5.13 16.62 -26.05
N PRO A 105 5.65 17.86 -26.08
CA PRO A 105 7.07 18.16 -25.90
C PRO A 105 7.65 17.51 -24.63
N LYS A 106 8.82 16.89 -24.78
CA LYS A 106 9.48 16.08 -23.73
C LYS A 106 10.58 16.81 -22.97
N ASP A 107 10.65 18.13 -23.12
CA ASP A 107 11.63 19.02 -22.51
C ASP A 107 11.21 19.52 -21.12
N ASP A 108 9.92 19.53 -20.80
CA ASP A 108 9.39 19.99 -19.52
C ASP A 108 9.18 18.85 -18.50
N VAL A 109 9.43 19.12 -17.22
CA VAL A 109 9.27 18.18 -16.09
C VAL A 109 7.81 17.84 -15.75
N VAL A 110 6.87 18.73 -16.08
CA VAL A 110 5.47 18.65 -15.66
C VAL A 110 4.74 17.43 -16.25
N PRO A 111 4.77 17.15 -17.56
CA PRO A 111 4.09 15.97 -18.12
C PRO A 111 4.66 14.66 -17.57
N TRP A 112 5.98 14.57 -17.41
CA TRP A 112 6.64 13.41 -16.82
C TRP A 112 6.21 13.18 -15.38
N SER A 113 6.27 14.23 -14.55
CA SER A 113 5.89 14.16 -13.13
C SER A 113 4.43 13.75 -12.96
N PHE A 114 3.54 14.29 -13.79
CA PHE A 114 2.11 13.94 -13.78
C PHE A 114 1.90 12.45 -14.10
N MET A 115 2.51 11.95 -15.17
CA MET A 115 2.35 10.54 -15.57
C MET A 115 2.98 9.58 -14.55
N ILE A 116 4.16 9.88 -14.03
CA ILE A 116 4.80 9.07 -12.98
C ILE A 116 3.93 9.03 -11.73
N ALA A 117 3.43 10.18 -11.26
CA ALA A 117 2.51 10.26 -10.13
C ALA A 117 1.25 9.43 -10.35
N ARG A 118 0.63 9.56 -11.53
CA ARG A 118 -0.58 8.81 -11.84
C ARG A 118 -0.36 7.31 -11.86
N ARG A 119 0.73 6.85 -12.49
CA ARG A 119 1.07 5.41 -12.53
C ARG A 119 1.39 4.87 -11.14
N ALA A 120 2.12 5.63 -10.32
CA ALA A 120 2.42 5.27 -8.94
C ALA A 120 1.14 5.13 -8.08
N GLN A 121 0.19 6.07 -8.23
CA GLN A 121 -1.08 6.06 -7.50
C GLN A 121 -2.02 4.93 -7.93
N SER A 122 -2.00 4.55 -9.21
CA SER A 122 -2.84 3.47 -9.75
C SER A 122 -2.23 2.06 -9.58
N ASN A 123 -1.31 1.89 -8.62
CA ASN A 123 -0.61 0.63 -8.34
C ASN A 123 0.19 0.05 -9.54
N MET A 124 0.55 0.89 -10.51
CA MET A 124 1.39 0.55 -11.67
C MET A 124 2.84 0.98 -11.42
N GLY A 125 3.42 0.55 -10.30
CA GLY A 125 4.73 1.03 -9.84
C GLY A 125 5.88 0.75 -10.82
N LYS A 126 5.86 -0.38 -11.53
CA LYS A 126 6.86 -0.70 -12.56
C LYS A 126 6.82 0.31 -13.72
N GLU A 127 5.63 0.61 -14.25
CA GLU A 127 5.45 1.60 -15.32
C GLU A 127 5.88 3.01 -14.87
N ALA A 128 5.61 3.38 -13.61
CA ALA A 128 6.05 4.65 -13.06
C ALA A 128 7.58 4.77 -13.02
N VAL A 129 8.28 3.69 -12.65
CA VAL A 129 9.74 3.63 -12.67
C VAL A 129 10.27 3.67 -14.11
N GLU A 130 9.65 2.97 -15.05
CA GLU A 130 10.04 3.00 -16.46
C GLU A 130 9.91 4.41 -17.05
N LEU A 131 8.82 5.12 -16.75
CA LEU A 131 8.64 6.52 -17.15
C LEU A 131 9.70 7.44 -16.52
N PHE A 132 10.09 7.19 -15.27
CA PHE A 132 11.19 7.93 -14.64
C PHE A 132 12.53 7.68 -15.33
N VAL A 133 12.81 6.44 -15.75
CA VAL A 133 14.01 6.12 -16.52
C VAL A 133 13.99 6.84 -17.87
N GLN A 134 12.86 6.82 -18.59
CA GLN A 134 12.69 7.52 -19.87
C GLN A 134 12.86 9.05 -19.71
N MET A 135 12.29 9.64 -18.65
CA MET A 135 12.47 11.06 -18.33
C MET A 135 13.95 11.42 -18.19
N ARG A 136 14.73 10.57 -17.51
CA ARG A 136 16.17 10.78 -17.33
C ARG A 136 16.96 10.59 -18.62
N GLN A 137 16.56 9.64 -19.47
CA GLN A 137 17.15 9.45 -20.80
C GLN A 137 16.87 10.65 -21.72
N ALA A 138 15.71 11.29 -21.56
CA ALA A 138 15.36 12.55 -22.21
C ALA A 138 16.08 13.78 -21.59
N MET A 139 17.00 13.58 -20.65
CA MET A 139 17.78 14.63 -19.98
C MET A 139 16.93 15.65 -19.20
N VAL A 140 15.69 15.28 -18.83
CA VAL A 140 14.83 16.12 -18.01
C VAL A 140 15.15 15.91 -16.53
N THR A 141 15.38 17.02 -15.82
CA THR A 141 15.74 16.97 -14.39
C THR A 141 14.51 16.74 -13.52
N PRO A 142 14.50 15.71 -12.65
CA PRO A 142 13.42 15.47 -11.70
C PRO A 142 13.23 16.62 -10.70
N ASN A 143 11.98 16.89 -10.33
CA ASN A 143 11.64 17.81 -9.23
C ASN A 143 11.21 17.05 -7.97
N GLN A 144 10.87 17.76 -6.88
CA GLN A 144 10.46 17.11 -5.63
C GLN A 144 9.25 16.18 -5.78
N TYR A 145 8.30 16.51 -6.66
CA TYR A 145 7.10 15.71 -6.90
C TYR A 145 7.40 14.47 -7.75
N THR A 146 8.32 14.59 -8.71
CA THR A 146 8.86 13.45 -9.45
C THR A 146 9.49 12.44 -8.48
N PHE A 147 10.36 12.91 -7.58
CA PHE A 147 11.03 12.06 -6.59
C PHE A 147 10.04 11.38 -5.64
N ALA A 148 9.09 12.14 -5.09
CA ALA A 148 8.07 11.58 -4.22
C ALA A 148 7.25 10.48 -4.92
N SER A 149 6.86 10.72 -6.18
CA SER A 149 6.07 9.78 -6.97
C SER A 149 6.83 8.49 -7.31
N VAL A 150 8.10 8.59 -7.73
CA VAL A 150 8.90 7.40 -8.02
C VAL A 150 9.28 6.63 -6.76
N MET A 151 9.43 7.30 -5.60
CA MET A 151 9.60 6.63 -4.31
C MET A 151 8.34 5.89 -3.87
N GLN A 152 7.16 6.47 -4.08
CA GLN A 152 5.89 5.78 -3.88
C GLN A 152 5.78 4.53 -4.77
N ALA A 153 6.22 4.62 -6.03
CA ALA A 153 6.28 3.48 -6.92
C ALA A 153 7.26 2.40 -6.43
N CYS A 154 8.43 2.78 -5.92
CA CYS A 154 9.37 1.83 -5.32
C CYS A 154 8.78 1.16 -4.08
N ALA A 155 8.04 1.91 -3.26
CA ALA A 155 7.35 1.40 -2.08
C ALA A 155 6.26 0.37 -2.42
N SER A 156 5.54 0.54 -3.54
CA SER A 156 4.47 -0.38 -3.95
C SER A 156 4.99 -1.67 -4.59
N ILE A 157 6.15 -1.62 -5.25
CA ILE A 157 6.82 -2.82 -5.81
C ILE A 157 7.89 -3.40 -4.88
N GLU A 158 8.07 -2.78 -3.71
CA GLU A 158 8.99 -3.20 -2.64
C GLU A 158 10.48 -3.24 -3.05
N ALA A 159 10.87 -2.38 -4.01
CA ALA A 159 12.22 -2.34 -4.59
C ALA A 159 13.16 -1.43 -3.77
N VAL A 160 13.69 -1.95 -2.66
CA VAL A 160 14.58 -1.20 -1.76
C VAL A 160 15.88 -0.75 -2.43
N GLU A 161 16.44 -1.58 -3.33
CA GLU A 161 17.69 -1.28 -4.03
C GLU A 161 17.51 -0.09 -4.97
N LEU A 162 16.43 -0.10 -5.76
CA LEU A 162 16.06 1.01 -6.63
C LEU A 162 15.76 2.28 -5.83
N GLY A 163 14.97 2.17 -4.75
CA GLY A 163 14.69 3.28 -3.85
C GLY A 163 15.96 3.91 -3.28
N THR A 164 16.96 3.10 -2.94
CA THR A 164 18.28 3.56 -2.48
C THR A 164 19.07 4.28 -3.57
N GLN A 165 19.03 3.78 -4.82
CA GLN A 165 19.65 4.49 -5.95
C GLN A 165 19.01 5.85 -6.19
N ILE A 166 17.69 5.94 -6.07
CA ILE A 166 16.94 7.20 -6.21
C ILE A 166 17.26 8.14 -5.05
N HIS A 167 17.38 7.64 -3.82
CA HIS A 167 17.83 8.45 -2.67
C HIS A 167 19.23 9.03 -2.91
N CYS A 168 20.19 8.24 -3.39
CA CYS A 168 21.50 8.76 -3.78
C CYS A 168 21.40 9.84 -4.87
N LEU A 169 20.42 9.75 -5.78
CA LEU A 169 20.18 10.77 -6.79
C LEU A 169 19.65 12.08 -6.18
N THR A 170 18.77 12.03 -5.17
CA THR A 170 18.27 13.26 -4.51
C THR A 170 19.39 14.04 -3.82
N MET A 171 20.38 13.33 -3.25
CA MET A 171 21.58 13.95 -2.70
C MET A 171 22.43 14.64 -3.76
N LYS A 172 22.50 14.07 -4.97
CA LYS A 172 23.23 14.67 -6.11
C LYS A 172 22.48 15.85 -6.74
N THR A 173 21.17 15.97 -6.52
CA THR A 173 20.31 17.01 -7.11
C THR A 173 19.79 18.02 -6.09
N THR A 174 20.39 18.11 -4.89
CA THR A 174 20.06 19.06 -3.80
C THR A 174 18.67 18.92 -3.16
N TYR A 175 17.97 17.81 -3.44
CA TYR A 175 16.65 17.53 -2.87
C TYR A 175 16.71 16.73 -1.55
N ASP A 176 17.91 16.39 -1.06
CA ASP A 176 18.13 15.67 0.20
C ASP A 176 17.57 16.38 1.43
N LYS A 177 17.47 17.72 1.37
CA LYS A 177 16.91 18.55 2.47
C LYS A 177 15.44 18.92 2.27
N ASN A 178 14.81 18.50 1.17
CA ASN A 178 13.43 18.83 0.87
C ASN A 178 12.48 17.95 1.70
N THR A 179 11.61 18.55 2.51
CA THR A 179 10.69 17.81 3.41
C THR A 179 9.75 16.87 2.66
N VAL A 180 9.25 17.24 1.47
CA VAL A 180 8.38 16.37 0.66
C VAL A 180 9.12 15.11 0.21
N VAL A 181 10.38 15.28 -0.23
CA VAL A 181 11.25 14.15 -0.60
C VAL A 181 11.63 13.31 0.62
N GLY A 182 11.93 13.96 1.75
CA GLY A 182 12.17 13.31 3.04
C GLY A 182 11.02 12.42 3.48
N ASN A 183 9.79 12.94 3.42
CA ASN A 183 8.57 12.21 3.75
C ASN A 183 8.38 10.98 2.86
N ALA A 184 8.60 11.14 1.55
CA ALA A 184 8.52 10.03 0.61
C ALA A 184 9.62 8.97 0.84
N LEU A 185 10.83 9.38 1.24
CA LEU A 185 11.91 8.48 1.62
C LEU A 185 11.58 7.69 2.89
N ILE A 186 11.01 8.32 3.91
CA ILE A 186 10.58 7.64 5.15
C ILE A 186 9.54 6.55 4.81
N ASP A 187 8.50 6.91 4.04
CA ASP A 187 7.46 5.97 3.61
C ASP A 187 8.03 4.82 2.76
N MET A 188 8.89 5.14 1.79
CA MET A 188 9.53 4.15 0.93
C MET A 188 10.39 3.18 1.72
N TYR A 189 11.30 3.67 2.58
CA TYR A 189 12.15 2.78 3.37
C TYR A 189 11.34 1.90 4.34
N ALA A 190 10.31 2.44 4.99
CA ALA A 190 9.44 1.66 5.85
C ALA A 190 8.70 0.56 5.06
N LYS A 191 8.05 0.90 3.95
CA LYS A 191 7.34 -0.07 3.09
C LYS A 191 8.26 -1.02 2.33
N CYS A 192 9.55 -0.77 2.27
CA CYS A 192 10.55 -1.67 1.68
C CYS A 192 11.29 -2.52 2.74
N GLY A 193 10.79 -2.57 3.98
CA GLY A 193 11.39 -3.42 5.03
C GLY A 193 12.57 -2.79 5.78
N SER A 194 12.95 -1.54 5.49
CA SER A 194 14.15 -0.88 6.03
C SER A 194 13.81 0.22 7.04
N ILE A 195 13.13 -0.14 8.12
CA ILE A 195 12.68 0.82 9.15
C ILE A 195 13.82 1.61 9.80
N LYS A 196 15.02 1.02 9.90
CA LYS A 196 16.23 1.68 10.41
C LYS A 196 16.63 2.85 9.52
N ASP A 197 16.61 2.67 8.20
CA ASP A 197 16.93 3.73 7.24
C ASP A 197 15.85 4.81 7.21
N ALA A 198 14.57 4.42 7.33
CA ALA A 198 13.46 5.37 7.47
C ALA A 198 13.66 6.29 8.70
N ARG A 199 14.11 5.72 9.84
CA ARG A 199 14.43 6.50 11.04
C ARG A 199 15.63 7.42 10.85
N LEU A 200 16.66 7.00 10.10
CA LEU A 200 17.81 7.85 9.78
C LEU A 200 17.39 9.06 8.94
N VAL A 201 16.55 8.85 7.93
CA VAL A 201 15.99 9.95 7.13
C VAL A 201 15.17 10.90 8.02
N PHE A 202 14.27 10.36 8.84
CA PHE A 202 13.44 11.15 9.76
C PHE A 202 14.28 12.01 10.73
N ASN A 203 15.36 11.46 11.27
CA ASN A 203 16.26 12.20 12.16
C ASN A 203 17.12 13.24 11.41
N GLY A 204 17.34 13.04 10.10
CA GLY A 204 18.13 13.94 9.25
C GLY A 204 17.35 15.14 8.71
N LEU A 205 16.03 15.15 8.82
CA LEU A 205 15.20 16.29 8.40
C LEU A 205 15.40 17.48 9.33
N THR A 206 15.52 18.67 8.73
CA THR A 206 15.71 19.93 9.47
C THR A 206 14.48 20.31 10.28
N LYS A 207 13.29 20.03 9.75
CA LYS A 207 12.00 20.20 10.41
C LYS A 207 11.07 19.09 9.95
N ASN A 208 10.57 18.34 10.93
CA ASN A 208 9.54 17.33 10.72
C ASN A 208 8.17 18.01 10.70
N ASP A 209 7.41 17.79 9.63
CA ASP A 209 6.01 18.17 9.55
C ASP A 209 5.11 17.00 9.99
N GLU A 210 3.82 17.26 10.04
CA GLU A 210 2.81 16.26 10.41
C GLU A 210 2.93 14.97 9.57
N VAL A 211 3.28 15.09 8.28
CA VAL A 211 3.46 13.95 7.38
C VAL A 211 4.70 13.15 7.75
N SER A 212 5.82 13.79 8.11
CA SER A 212 7.04 13.10 8.59
C SER A 212 6.75 12.25 9.83
N TRP A 213 6.04 12.82 10.81
CA TRP A 213 5.68 12.14 12.06
C TRP A 213 4.74 10.97 11.79
N ASN A 214 3.68 11.19 11.00
CA ASN A 214 2.70 10.18 10.65
C ASN A 214 3.31 8.99 9.89
N ALA A 215 4.24 9.27 8.97
CA ALA A 215 4.98 8.24 8.23
C ALA A 215 5.83 7.37 9.18
N MET A 216 6.52 7.97 10.15
CA MET A 216 7.36 7.23 11.09
C MET A 216 6.53 6.41 12.10
N ILE A 217 5.44 6.97 12.66
CA ILE A 217 4.53 6.26 13.57
C ILE A 217 3.90 5.04 12.86
N SER A 218 3.36 5.26 11.66
CA SER A 218 2.76 4.20 10.84
C SER A 218 3.79 3.16 10.42
N GLY A 219 5.00 3.60 10.04
CA GLY A 219 6.14 2.74 9.77
C GLY A 219 6.41 1.77 10.92
N TYR A 220 6.70 2.29 12.12
CA TYR A 220 6.96 1.42 13.28
C TYR A 220 5.80 0.47 13.59
N SER A 221 4.55 0.92 13.46
CA SER A 221 3.37 0.04 13.59
C SER A 221 3.40 -1.14 12.62
N MET A 222 3.68 -0.89 11.34
CA MET A 222 3.79 -1.92 10.30
C MET A 222 4.95 -2.90 10.52
N HIS A 223 5.94 -2.56 11.35
CA HIS A 223 7.07 -3.44 11.67
C HIS A 223 6.89 -4.21 12.99
N GLY A 224 5.72 -4.13 13.62
CA GLY A 224 5.47 -4.75 14.93
C GLY A 224 6.15 -4.02 16.09
N LEU A 225 6.75 -2.85 15.84
CA LEU A 225 7.50 -2.07 16.82
C LEU A 225 6.59 -1.04 17.50
N GLY A 226 5.46 -1.51 18.05
CA GLY A 226 4.43 -0.63 18.62
C GLY A 226 4.93 0.27 19.75
N GLY A 227 5.88 -0.21 20.56
CA GLY A 227 6.52 0.61 21.60
C GLY A 227 7.31 1.80 21.03
N GLU A 228 8.04 1.61 19.93
CA GLU A 228 8.78 2.69 19.26
C GLU A 228 7.83 3.68 18.57
N ALA A 229 6.72 3.19 17.99
CA ALA A 229 5.68 4.06 17.43
C ALA A 229 5.10 5.02 18.49
N LEU A 230 4.82 4.51 19.70
CA LEU A 230 4.33 5.33 20.80
C LEU A 230 5.37 6.34 21.30
N LYS A 231 6.64 5.95 21.39
CA LYS A 231 7.72 6.91 21.71
C LYS A 231 7.81 8.04 20.69
N VAL A 232 7.66 7.74 19.40
CA VAL A 232 7.65 8.78 18.34
C VAL A 232 6.43 9.68 18.48
N PHE A 233 5.27 9.14 18.85
CA PHE A 233 4.10 9.95 19.15
C PHE A 233 4.32 10.86 20.37
N ASP A 234 4.88 10.34 21.47
CA ASP A 234 5.22 11.13 22.66
C ASP A 234 6.20 12.27 22.28
N MET A 235 7.23 11.98 21.48
CA MET A 235 8.14 13.00 20.93
C MET A 235 7.42 14.06 20.09
N MET A 236 6.42 13.67 19.29
CA MET A 236 5.62 14.61 18.49
C MET A 236 4.85 15.58 19.40
N GLN A 237 4.29 15.08 20.50
CA GLN A 237 3.52 15.88 21.46
C GLN A 237 4.39 16.91 22.22
N GLU A 238 5.70 16.70 22.29
CA GLU A 238 6.67 17.67 22.83
C GLU A 238 7.01 18.80 21.85
N THR A 239 6.48 18.77 20.62
CA THR A 239 6.68 19.79 19.58
C THR A 239 5.41 20.61 19.33
N ASP A 240 5.53 21.67 18.53
CA ASP A 240 4.39 22.48 18.09
C ASP A 240 3.51 21.79 17.01
N VAL A 241 3.87 20.59 16.56
CA VAL A 241 3.12 19.84 15.54
C VAL A 241 1.95 19.12 16.20
N ARG A 242 0.73 19.53 15.83
CA ARG A 242 -0.49 18.92 16.38
C ARG A 242 -0.78 17.57 15.75
N PRO A 243 -1.12 16.53 16.55
CA PRO A 243 -1.68 15.28 16.04
C PRO A 243 -2.94 15.53 15.20
N ASN A 244 -3.13 14.72 14.17
CA ASN A 244 -4.34 14.72 13.35
C ASN A 244 -4.96 13.32 13.26
N GLN A 245 -5.98 13.16 12.41
CA GLN A 245 -6.63 11.86 12.17
C GLN A 245 -5.63 10.77 11.80
N MET A 246 -4.70 11.04 10.88
CA MET A 246 -3.70 10.05 10.45
C MET A 246 -2.74 9.66 11.58
N THR A 247 -2.40 10.60 12.48
CA THR A 247 -1.59 10.32 13.66
C THR A 247 -2.24 9.25 14.54
N PHE A 248 -3.53 9.41 14.85
CA PHE A 248 -4.25 8.48 15.72
C PHE A 248 -4.54 7.14 15.05
N VAL A 249 -4.73 7.07 13.73
CA VAL A 249 -4.73 5.79 13.00
C VAL A 249 -3.41 5.04 13.23
N GLY A 250 -2.27 5.73 13.10
CA GLY A 250 -0.95 5.15 13.37
C GLY A 250 -0.77 4.66 14.81
N VAL A 251 -1.16 5.47 15.80
CA VAL A 251 -1.07 5.15 17.24
C VAL A 251 -1.96 3.97 17.63
N LEU A 252 -3.21 3.96 17.16
CA LEU A 252 -4.15 2.87 17.45
C LEU A 252 -3.74 1.59 16.74
N SER A 253 -3.24 1.69 15.51
CA SER A 253 -2.63 0.57 14.78
C SER A 253 -1.44 -0.01 15.56
N ALA A 254 -0.57 0.84 16.11
CA ALA A 254 0.54 0.40 16.96
C ALA A 254 0.06 -0.33 18.22
N CYS A 255 -0.98 0.20 18.88
CA CYS A 255 -1.60 -0.47 20.04
C CYS A 255 -2.22 -1.81 19.65
N SER A 256 -2.91 -1.87 18.51
CA SER A 256 -3.54 -3.08 17.95
C SER A 256 -2.51 -4.13 17.53
N ASN A 257 -1.35 -3.69 17.05
CA ASN A 257 -0.26 -4.56 16.63
C ASN A 257 0.62 -5.03 17.78
N GLY A 258 0.63 -4.31 18.91
CA GLY A 258 1.34 -4.66 20.15
C GLY A 258 0.46 -5.21 21.28
N GLY A 259 -0.86 -5.31 21.07
CA GLY A 259 -1.80 -5.88 22.06
C GLY A 259 -2.05 -4.98 23.28
N LEU A 260 -1.86 -3.67 23.12
CA LEU A 260 -1.90 -2.70 24.21
C LEU A 260 -3.32 -2.17 24.43
N LEU A 261 -4.23 -3.00 24.96
CA LEU A 261 -5.66 -2.65 25.10
C LEU A 261 -5.91 -1.34 25.84
N SER A 262 -5.36 -1.22 27.05
CA SER A 262 -5.59 -0.05 27.91
C SER A 262 -5.08 1.23 27.27
N LYS A 263 -3.94 1.17 26.58
CA LYS A 263 -3.40 2.33 25.85
C LYS A 263 -4.25 2.66 24.62
N GLY A 264 -4.69 1.65 23.85
CA GLY A 264 -5.56 1.86 22.70
C GLY A 264 -6.87 2.53 23.09
N GLU A 265 -7.51 2.10 24.17
CA GLU A 265 -8.72 2.74 24.69
C GLU A 265 -8.47 4.16 25.22
N ALA A 266 -7.35 4.38 25.90
CA ALA A 266 -6.97 5.70 26.40
C ALA A 266 -6.73 6.68 25.24
N TYR A 267 -5.96 6.29 24.22
CA TYR A 267 -5.69 7.14 23.06
C TYR A 267 -6.95 7.37 22.22
N PHE A 268 -7.83 6.37 22.06
CA PHE A 268 -9.10 6.56 21.36
C PHE A 268 -9.99 7.61 22.04
N LYS A 269 -10.01 7.63 23.39
CA LYS A 269 -10.73 8.66 24.16
C LYS A 269 -10.04 10.02 24.09
N SER A 270 -8.72 10.05 24.27
CA SER A 270 -7.89 11.27 24.21
C SER A 270 -8.01 11.98 22.87
N MET A 271 -8.04 11.23 21.77
CA MET A 271 -8.29 11.75 20.42
C MET A 271 -9.55 12.65 20.37
N ILE A 272 -10.64 12.23 21.00
CA ILE A 272 -11.91 12.95 21.02
C ILE A 272 -11.87 14.10 22.02
N HIS A 273 -11.47 13.82 23.27
CA HIS A 273 -11.61 14.76 24.38
C HIS A 273 -10.49 15.81 24.43
N ASP A 274 -9.25 15.40 24.19
CA ASP A 274 -8.07 16.26 24.35
C ASP A 274 -7.68 16.92 23.03
N HIS A 275 -7.91 16.23 21.90
CA HIS A 275 -7.52 16.71 20.57
C HIS A 275 -8.69 17.18 19.70
N GLY A 276 -9.95 16.91 20.08
CA GLY A 276 -11.12 17.30 19.31
C GLY A 276 -11.21 16.64 17.93
N ILE A 277 -10.59 15.47 17.76
CA ILE A 277 -10.55 14.73 16.50
C ILE A 277 -11.70 13.72 16.46
N GLU A 278 -12.59 13.89 15.49
CA GLU A 278 -13.69 12.95 15.28
C GLU A 278 -13.16 11.60 14.71
N PRO A 279 -13.56 10.45 15.28
CA PRO A 279 -13.09 9.15 14.81
C PRO A 279 -13.67 8.79 13.43
N CYS A 280 -12.79 8.60 12.44
CA CYS A 280 -13.13 7.99 11.15
C CYS A 280 -13.13 6.44 11.16
N VAL A 281 -13.49 5.84 10.03
CA VAL A 281 -13.61 4.38 9.79
C VAL A 281 -12.36 3.61 10.19
N GLU A 282 -11.19 4.16 9.89
CA GLU A 282 -9.88 3.56 10.15
C GLU A 282 -9.59 3.44 11.65
N HIS A 283 -9.99 4.43 12.46
CA HIS A 283 -9.83 4.38 13.93
C HIS A 283 -10.66 3.24 14.53
N TYR A 284 -11.93 3.13 14.11
CA TYR A 284 -12.79 2.04 14.55
C TYR A 284 -12.25 0.68 14.09
N SER A 285 -11.76 0.59 12.86
CA SER A 285 -11.16 -0.65 12.34
C SER A 285 -9.96 -1.10 13.17
N CYS A 286 -9.10 -0.16 13.60
CA CYS A 286 -7.97 -0.46 14.50
C CYS A 286 -8.43 -0.98 15.87
N MET A 287 -9.48 -0.38 16.43
CA MET A 287 -10.06 -0.76 17.72
C MET A 287 -10.80 -2.10 17.67
N VAL A 288 -11.56 -2.37 16.61
CA VAL A 288 -12.20 -3.66 16.34
C VAL A 288 -11.13 -4.75 16.23
N TRP A 289 -10.04 -4.48 15.50
CA TRP A 289 -8.93 -5.42 15.39
C TRP A 289 -8.26 -5.68 16.75
N LEU A 290 -8.03 -4.64 17.55
CA LEU A 290 -7.42 -4.74 18.88
C LEU A 290 -8.28 -5.58 19.83
N LEU A 291 -9.57 -5.25 19.95
CA LEU A 291 -10.52 -5.98 20.79
C LEU A 291 -10.68 -7.43 20.33
N GLY A 292 -10.84 -7.63 19.02
CA GLY A 292 -11.02 -8.95 18.43
C GLY A 292 -9.84 -9.86 18.70
N ARG A 293 -8.61 -9.40 18.46
CA ARG A 293 -7.40 -10.20 18.71
C ARG A 293 -7.22 -10.59 20.18
N LEU A 294 -7.69 -9.77 21.10
CA LEU A 294 -7.66 -10.06 22.55
C LEU A 294 -8.84 -10.91 23.03
N GLY A 295 -9.72 -11.36 22.13
CA GLY A 295 -10.84 -12.26 22.45
C GLY A 295 -12.09 -11.53 22.93
N HIS A 296 -12.10 -10.19 22.94
CA HIS A 296 -13.26 -9.39 23.29
C HIS A 296 -14.24 -9.25 22.10
N LEU A 297 -14.65 -10.38 21.52
CA LEU A 297 -15.42 -10.42 20.26
C LEU A 297 -16.77 -9.70 20.38
N ASP A 298 -17.50 -9.87 21.48
CA ASP A 298 -18.78 -9.17 21.70
C ASP A 298 -18.61 -7.66 21.75
N ARG A 299 -17.53 -7.18 22.38
CA ARG A 299 -17.21 -5.75 22.44
C ARG A 299 -16.82 -5.21 21.07
N ALA A 300 -16.06 -5.99 20.30
CA ALA A 300 -15.70 -5.63 18.93
C ALA A 300 -16.94 -5.56 18.03
N LEU A 301 -17.86 -6.53 18.13
CA LEU A 301 -19.12 -6.54 17.40
C LEU A 301 -20.03 -5.37 17.81
N LYS A 302 -20.09 -5.07 19.11
CA LYS A 302 -20.82 -3.90 19.62
C LYS A 302 -20.26 -2.61 19.03
N LEU A 303 -18.94 -2.46 18.99
CA LEU A 303 -18.27 -1.29 18.41
C LEU A 303 -18.57 -1.12 16.91
N ILE A 304 -18.68 -2.23 16.15
CA ILE A 304 -19.12 -2.19 14.74
C ILE A 304 -20.58 -1.76 14.60
N LYS A 305 -21.45 -2.07 15.57
CA LYS A 305 -22.87 -1.68 15.51
C LYS A 305 -23.13 -0.24 15.93
N GLU A 306 -22.24 0.32 16.76
CA GLU A 306 -22.39 1.66 17.33
C GLU A 306 -21.68 2.75 16.54
N MET A 307 -20.91 2.41 15.49
CA MET A 307 -20.23 3.41 14.67
C MET A 307 -21.24 4.30 13.92
N PRO A 308 -20.92 5.60 13.73
CA PRO A 308 -21.85 6.57 13.14
C PRO A 308 -21.95 6.49 11.60
N PHE A 309 -21.35 5.49 10.98
CA PHE A 309 -21.28 5.29 9.53
C PHE A 309 -21.36 3.80 9.19
N GLU A 310 -21.58 3.48 7.92
CA GLU A 310 -21.59 2.08 7.46
C GLU A 310 -20.23 1.39 7.71
N PRO A 311 -20.21 0.20 8.34
CA PRO A 311 -18.96 -0.49 8.59
C PRO A 311 -18.23 -0.89 7.32
N SER A 312 -16.93 -0.61 7.29
CA SER A 312 -16.10 -1.00 6.15
C SER A 312 -15.95 -2.51 6.06
N LEU A 313 -15.72 -2.98 4.83
CA LEU A 313 -15.31 -4.35 4.55
C LEU A 313 -14.09 -4.77 5.39
N MET A 314 -13.17 -3.83 5.67
CA MET A 314 -11.99 -4.09 6.50
C MET A 314 -12.34 -4.36 7.97
N ALA A 315 -13.31 -3.64 8.55
CA ALA A 315 -13.74 -3.87 9.93
C ALA A 315 -14.37 -5.26 10.10
N TRP A 316 -15.20 -5.69 9.15
CA TRP A 316 -15.77 -7.05 9.15
C TRP A 316 -14.70 -8.12 8.95
N ARG A 317 -13.75 -7.91 8.03
CA ARG A 317 -12.61 -8.83 7.81
C ARG A 317 -11.74 -8.94 9.06
N ALA A 318 -11.49 -7.83 9.75
CA ALA A 318 -10.75 -7.81 11.01
C ALA A 318 -11.44 -8.66 12.09
N LEU A 319 -12.75 -8.49 12.28
CA LEU A 319 -13.51 -9.28 13.25
C LEU A 319 -13.61 -10.76 12.84
N LEU A 320 -13.79 -11.07 11.55
CA LEU A 320 -13.77 -12.45 11.06
C LEU A 320 -12.43 -13.13 11.34
N GLY A 321 -11.31 -12.44 11.09
CA GLY A 321 -9.97 -12.93 11.41
C GLY A 321 -9.81 -13.23 12.90
N ALA A 322 -10.31 -12.35 13.77
CA ALA A 322 -10.33 -12.57 15.21
C ALA A 322 -11.20 -13.79 15.61
N CYS A 323 -12.37 -13.97 14.99
CA CYS A 323 -13.21 -15.15 15.21
C CYS A 323 -12.51 -16.45 14.82
N VAL A 324 -11.68 -16.44 13.75
CA VAL A 324 -10.87 -17.60 13.37
C VAL A 324 -9.80 -17.91 14.42
N ILE A 325 -9.17 -16.88 15.00
CA ILE A 325 -8.17 -17.03 16.07
C ILE A 325 -8.80 -17.65 17.32
N HIS A 326 -9.95 -17.13 17.75
CA HIS A 326 -10.64 -17.54 18.97
C HIS A 326 -11.66 -18.67 18.78
N ASN A 327 -11.78 -19.18 17.55
CA ASN A 327 -12.68 -20.26 17.16
C ASN A 327 -14.18 -19.99 17.45
N ASP A 328 -14.60 -18.73 17.33
CA ASP A 328 -16.00 -18.32 17.49
C ASP A 328 -16.75 -18.45 16.16
N VAL A 329 -17.52 -19.54 16.05
CA VAL A 329 -18.24 -19.87 14.82
C VAL A 329 -19.44 -18.96 14.56
N GLU A 330 -20.09 -18.47 15.60
CA GLU A 330 -21.38 -17.77 15.43
C GLU A 330 -21.17 -16.31 15.03
N ILE A 331 -20.24 -15.59 15.68
CA ILE A 331 -19.84 -14.24 15.23
C ILE A 331 -19.11 -14.33 13.89
N GLY A 332 -18.30 -15.36 13.68
CA GLY A 332 -17.61 -15.60 12.41
C GLY A 332 -18.56 -15.73 11.21
N LYS A 333 -19.65 -16.50 11.36
CA LYS A 333 -20.70 -16.59 10.32
C LYS A 333 -21.36 -15.25 10.02
N LEU A 334 -21.67 -14.47 11.06
CA LEU A 334 -22.30 -13.15 10.91
C LEU A 334 -21.38 -12.21 10.11
N CYS A 335 -20.10 -12.14 10.47
CA CYS A 335 -19.13 -11.32 9.76
C CYS A 335 -19.01 -11.74 8.29
N ALA A 336 -18.90 -13.05 8.04
CA ALA A 336 -18.79 -13.57 6.68
C ALA A 336 -20.05 -13.31 5.84
N LYS A 337 -21.24 -13.31 6.44
CA LYS A 337 -22.48 -12.93 5.76
C LYS A 337 -22.39 -11.48 5.26
N HIS A 338 -22.03 -10.53 6.13
CA HIS A 338 -21.90 -9.13 5.74
C HIS A 338 -20.80 -8.89 4.70
N ILE A 339 -19.66 -9.58 4.81
CA ILE A 339 -18.60 -9.50 3.80
C ILE A 339 -19.11 -9.97 2.44
N LEU A 340 -19.80 -11.11 2.39
CA LEU A 340 -20.30 -11.70 1.13
C LEU A 340 -21.53 -10.98 0.55
N GLU A 341 -22.23 -10.17 1.35
CA GLU A 341 -23.26 -9.25 0.86
C GLU A 341 -22.63 -8.06 0.12
N ILE A 342 -21.47 -7.56 0.58
CA ILE A 342 -20.72 -6.47 -0.03
C ILE A 342 -19.90 -6.96 -1.23
N ASP A 343 -19.18 -8.07 -1.06
CA ASP A 343 -18.34 -8.70 -2.09
C ASP A 343 -18.65 -10.21 -2.18
N PRO A 344 -19.59 -10.60 -3.05
CA PRO A 344 -19.97 -12.00 -3.22
C PRO A 344 -18.86 -12.93 -3.73
N GLN A 345 -17.76 -12.37 -4.25
CA GLN A 345 -16.63 -13.10 -4.82
C GLN A 345 -15.42 -13.16 -3.87
N ASP A 346 -15.55 -12.70 -2.62
CA ASP A 346 -14.47 -12.74 -1.63
C ASP A 346 -14.04 -14.19 -1.30
N GLU A 347 -12.99 -14.64 -1.97
CA GLU A 347 -12.40 -15.97 -1.81
C GLU A 347 -11.88 -16.20 -0.38
N SER A 348 -11.27 -15.17 0.20
CA SER A 348 -10.64 -15.23 1.51
C SER A 348 -11.65 -15.58 2.61
N THR A 349 -12.85 -15.02 2.53
CA THR A 349 -13.94 -15.21 3.49
C THR A 349 -14.46 -16.64 3.44
N HIS A 350 -14.64 -17.19 2.24
CA HIS A 350 -15.01 -18.59 2.07
C HIS A 350 -13.95 -19.54 2.65
N VAL A 351 -12.65 -19.25 2.43
CA VAL A 351 -11.55 -20.04 2.97
C VAL A 351 -11.51 -19.95 4.51
N LEU A 352 -11.64 -18.76 5.09
CA LEU A 352 -11.65 -18.56 6.55
C LEU A 352 -12.82 -19.29 7.23
N LEU A 353 -14.02 -19.21 6.67
CA LEU A 353 -15.18 -19.98 7.15
C LEU A 353 -14.95 -21.49 7.08
N SER A 354 -14.43 -21.97 5.95
CA SER A 354 -14.12 -23.39 5.76
C SER A 354 -13.11 -23.90 6.80
N ASN A 355 -12.06 -23.12 7.07
CA ASN A 355 -11.05 -23.44 8.08
C ASN A 355 -11.64 -23.45 9.50
N MET A 356 -12.52 -22.51 9.82
CA MET A 356 -13.19 -22.42 11.13
C MET A 356 -14.12 -23.63 11.37
N TYR A 357 -14.88 -24.05 10.35
CA TYR A 357 -15.68 -25.27 10.41
C TYR A 357 -14.82 -26.52 10.54
N ALA A 358 -13.68 -26.59 9.84
CA ALA A 358 -12.75 -27.71 9.94
C ALA A 358 -12.17 -27.84 11.37
N ARG A 359 -11.78 -26.72 12.00
CA ARG A 359 -11.29 -26.69 13.40
C ARG A 359 -12.31 -27.21 14.40
N THR A 360 -13.60 -26.94 14.17
CA THR A 360 -14.71 -27.45 15.00
C THR A 360 -15.25 -28.80 14.54
N ARG A 361 -14.56 -29.49 13.61
CA ARG A 361 -14.95 -30.80 13.04
C ARG A 361 -16.35 -30.82 12.40
N ARG A 362 -16.86 -29.67 11.96
CA ARG A 362 -18.15 -29.53 11.26
C ARG A 362 -17.99 -29.79 9.75
N TRP A 363 -17.63 -31.02 9.38
CA TRP A 363 -17.28 -31.39 8.00
C TRP A 363 -18.41 -31.20 6.97
N ALA A 364 -19.68 -31.31 7.38
CA ALA A 364 -20.81 -31.02 6.51
C ALA A 364 -20.81 -29.55 6.04
N ASN A 365 -20.53 -28.62 6.95
CA ASN A 365 -20.41 -27.20 6.62
C ASN A 365 -19.20 -26.92 5.72
N VAL A 366 -18.06 -27.59 5.97
CA VAL A 366 -16.88 -27.51 5.09
C VAL A 366 -17.24 -27.93 3.66
N ALA A 367 -17.96 -29.06 3.51
CA ALA A 367 -18.40 -29.53 2.20
C ALA A 367 -19.34 -28.54 1.51
N THR A 368 -20.27 -27.93 2.24
CA THR A 368 -21.17 -26.89 1.72
C THR A 368 -20.41 -25.65 1.23
N VAL A 369 -19.46 -25.15 2.02
CA VAL A 369 -18.63 -23.98 1.63
C VAL A 369 -17.80 -24.29 0.40
N ARG A 370 -17.12 -25.45 0.36
CA ARG A 370 -16.32 -25.86 -0.81
C ARG A 370 -17.17 -26.05 -2.07
N ARG A 371 -18.39 -26.57 -1.95
CA ARG A 371 -19.33 -26.68 -3.06
C ARG A 371 -19.74 -25.31 -3.58
N SER A 372 -20.04 -24.37 -2.68
CA SER A 372 -20.37 -22.99 -3.03
C SER A 372 -19.21 -22.29 -3.77
N MET A 373 -17.97 -22.44 -3.30
CA MET A 373 -16.79 -21.92 -3.99
C MET A 373 -16.70 -22.49 -5.42
N LYS A 374 -16.85 -23.81 -5.58
CA LYS A 374 -16.81 -24.47 -6.89
C LYS A 374 -17.91 -23.97 -7.83
N THR A 375 -19.13 -23.76 -7.34
CA THR A 375 -20.24 -23.24 -8.17
C THR A 375 -20.02 -21.79 -8.62
N LYS A 376 -19.29 -21.00 -7.82
CA LYS A 376 -18.95 -19.61 -8.15
C LYS A 376 -17.65 -19.47 -8.97
N GLY A 377 -16.95 -20.58 -9.23
CA GLY A 377 -15.64 -20.56 -9.90
C GLY A 377 -14.50 -19.99 -9.05
N LEU A 378 -14.69 -19.91 -7.73
CA LEU A 378 -13.71 -19.37 -6.79
C LEU A 378 -12.65 -20.41 -6.45
N ASN A 379 -11.38 -20.00 -6.47
CA ASN A 379 -10.26 -20.85 -6.12
C ASN A 379 -9.61 -20.38 -4.83
N LYS A 380 -8.86 -21.26 -4.16
CA LYS A 380 -8.03 -20.83 -3.05
C LYS A 380 -6.74 -20.26 -3.62
N GLU A 381 -6.45 -19.00 -3.30
CA GLU A 381 -5.16 -18.40 -3.63
C GLU A 381 -4.00 -19.23 -3.02
N PRO A 382 -3.01 -19.67 -3.82
CA PRO A 382 -1.86 -20.41 -3.31
C PRO A 382 -0.94 -19.48 -2.52
N GLY A 383 -0.25 -20.04 -1.53
CA GLY A 383 0.78 -19.31 -0.80
C GLY A 383 2.02 -19.13 -1.67
N LEU A 384 2.32 -17.89 -2.01
CA LEU A 384 3.43 -17.47 -2.85
C LEU A 384 4.39 -16.59 -2.06
N SER A 385 5.69 -16.92 -2.10
CA SER A 385 6.74 -16.07 -1.55
C SER A 385 7.74 -15.68 -2.63
N TRP A 386 8.35 -14.50 -2.50
CA TRP A 386 9.38 -14.07 -3.43
C TRP A 386 10.52 -13.30 -2.76
N ILE A 387 11.66 -13.30 -3.44
CA ILE A 387 12.88 -12.57 -3.07
C ILE A 387 13.39 -11.84 -4.32
N GLU A 388 13.74 -10.57 -4.17
CA GLU A 388 14.55 -9.86 -5.15
C GLU A 388 16.04 -10.12 -4.89
N ASN A 389 16.76 -10.54 -5.92
CA ASN A 389 18.21 -10.73 -5.87
C ASN A 389 18.84 -10.19 -7.15
N GLN A 390 19.69 -9.16 -7.02
CA GLN A 390 20.39 -8.52 -8.14
C GLN A 390 19.43 -8.04 -9.25
N GLY A 391 18.32 -7.40 -8.87
CA GLY A 391 17.29 -6.89 -9.79
C GLY A 391 16.40 -7.96 -10.44
N THR A 392 16.56 -9.24 -10.09
CA THR A 392 15.68 -10.33 -10.54
C THR A 392 14.79 -10.79 -9.39
N VAL A 393 13.48 -10.89 -9.64
CA VAL A 393 12.52 -11.42 -8.66
C VAL A 393 12.34 -12.91 -8.85
N HIS A 394 12.61 -13.68 -7.80
CA HIS A 394 12.46 -15.13 -7.76
C HIS A 394 11.21 -15.51 -6.95
N TYR A 395 10.31 -16.26 -7.57
CA TYR A 395 9.05 -16.69 -6.98
C TYR A 395 9.12 -18.14 -6.51
N PHE A 396 8.44 -18.44 -5.40
CA PHE A 396 8.40 -19.76 -4.78
C PHE A 396 6.97 -20.11 -4.39
N THR A 397 6.51 -21.28 -4.82
CA THR A 397 5.26 -21.90 -4.36
C THR A 397 5.51 -23.36 -4.05
N VAL A 398 4.63 -23.96 -3.24
CA VAL A 398 4.64 -25.40 -2.99
C VAL A 398 4.45 -26.13 -4.32
N ASP A 399 5.16 -27.25 -4.49
CA ASP A 399 5.15 -28.12 -5.67
C ASP A 399 5.73 -27.52 -6.97
N ASP A 400 6.34 -26.32 -6.92
CA ASP A 400 7.05 -25.79 -8.08
C ASP A 400 8.38 -26.53 -8.31
N ALA A 401 8.51 -27.11 -9.50
CA ALA A 401 9.71 -27.82 -9.93
C ALA A 401 10.54 -27.04 -10.95
N SER A 402 10.11 -25.85 -11.37
CA SER A 402 10.69 -25.10 -12.48
C SER A 402 11.93 -24.29 -12.12
N HIS A 403 12.15 -23.99 -10.83
CA HIS A 403 13.23 -23.12 -10.40
C HIS A 403 14.63 -23.72 -10.70
N PRO A 404 15.55 -22.99 -11.38
CA PRO A 404 16.86 -23.51 -11.79
C PRO A 404 17.70 -24.06 -10.63
N ASP A 405 17.70 -23.38 -9.49
CA ASP A 405 18.48 -23.76 -8.29
C ASP A 405 17.78 -24.79 -7.37
N LYS A 406 16.72 -25.47 -7.83
CA LYS A 406 15.89 -26.36 -6.99
C LYS A 406 16.72 -27.32 -6.12
N LYS A 407 17.69 -28.03 -6.70
CA LYS A 407 18.52 -29.00 -5.96
C LYS A 407 19.26 -28.36 -4.78
N MET A 408 19.80 -27.15 -4.97
CA MET A 408 20.50 -26.43 -3.90
C MET A 408 19.53 -25.95 -2.83
N ILE A 409 18.36 -25.45 -3.22
CA ILE A 409 17.31 -24.99 -2.30
C ILE A 409 16.86 -26.13 -1.38
N TYR A 410 16.54 -27.30 -1.95
CA TYR A 410 16.12 -28.45 -1.17
C TYR A 410 17.23 -28.99 -0.25
N GLY A 411 18.49 -29.02 -0.71
CA GLY A 411 19.63 -29.36 0.15
C GLY A 411 19.81 -28.39 1.32
N MET A 412 19.60 -27.09 1.10
CA MET A 412 19.61 -26.09 2.17
C MET A 412 18.45 -26.29 3.15
N LEU A 413 17.25 -26.63 2.67
CA LEU A 413 16.11 -26.95 3.54
C LEU A 413 16.37 -28.18 4.41
N GLU A 414 16.97 -29.22 3.87
CA GLU A 414 17.36 -30.41 4.63
C GLU A 414 18.38 -30.07 5.72
N TRP A 415 19.38 -29.25 5.40
CA TRP A 415 20.34 -28.75 6.38
C TRP A 415 19.67 -27.92 7.48
N LEU A 416 18.77 -27.00 7.12
CA LEU A 416 18.02 -26.18 8.07
C LEU A 416 17.15 -27.06 8.99
N ASN A 417 16.46 -28.07 8.44
CA ASN A 417 15.63 -29.00 9.21
C ASN A 417 16.45 -29.81 10.20
N MET A 418 17.63 -30.31 9.79
CA MET A 418 18.54 -30.98 10.69
C MET A 418 18.99 -30.05 11.83
N LYS A 419 19.35 -28.80 11.52
CA LYS A 419 19.83 -27.83 12.51
C LYS A 419 18.75 -27.39 13.49
N THR A 420 17.53 -27.13 13.03
CA THR A 420 16.43 -26.72 13.90
C THR A 420 15.99 -27.84 14.82
N ARG A 421 16.00 -29.11 14.36
CA ARG A 421 15.72 -30.28 15.22
C ARG A 421 16.75 -30.43 16.36
N GLN A 422 18.01 -30.07 16.14
CA GLN A 422 19.04 -30.06 17.20
C GLN A 422 18.75 -29.01 18.29
N GLU A 423 18.05 -27.91 17.95
CA GLU A 423 17.63 -26.85 18.87
C GLU A 423 16.18 -27.07 19.40
N SER A 424 15.72 -28.33 19.46
CA SER A 424 14.40 -28.72 20.00
C SER A 424 13.17 -28.18 19.25
N TYR A 425 13.28 -27.89 17.96
CA TYR A 425 12.12 -27.55 17.12
C TYR A 425 11.15 -28.74 16.95
N SER A 426 9.87 -28.50 17.23
CA SER A 426 8.76 -29.44 16.94
C SER A 426 7.76 -28.80 15.95
N PRO A 427 7.51 -29.41 14.77
CA PRO A 427 6.55 -28.88 13.80
C PRO A 427 5.12 -28.82 14.35
N ASP A 428 4.43 -27.68 14.14
CA ASP A 428 3.01 -27.57 14.48
C ASP A 428 2.13 -28.25 13.42
N ARG A 429 1.76 -29.50 13.69
CA ARG A 429 0.92 -30.32 12.80
C ARG A 429 -0.49 -29.74 12.61
N ASN A 430 -0.98 -28.89 13.53
CA ASN A 430 -2.29 -28.26 13.41
C ASN A 430 -2.32 -27.12 12.37
N ALA A 431 -1.15 -26.64 11.94
CA ALA A 431 -1.06 -25.67 10.85
C ALA A 431 -1.48 -26.26 9.49
N VAL A 432 -1.47 -27.58 9.34
CA VAL A 432 -1.95 -28.28 8.12
C VAL A 432 -3.37 -28.77 8.34
N LEU A 433 -4.35 -27.99 7.85
CA LEU A 433 -5.79 -28.29 7.95
C LEU A 433 -6.27 -29.32 6.90
N ARG A 434 -5.45 -30.35 6.64
CA ARG A 434 -5.78 -31.48 5.78
C ARG A 434 -5.86 -32.76 6.62
N ASP A 435 -6.82 -33.60 6.28
CA ASP A 435 -6.97 -34.92 6.90
C ASP A 435 -5.99 -35.90 6.22
N ILE A 436 -4.72 -35.78 6.58
CA ILE A 436 -3.59 -36.59 6.09
C ILE A 436 -2.76 -37.05 7.28
N GLU A 437 -1.92 -38.06 7.06
CA GLU A 437 -1.00 -38.60 8.07
C GLU A 437 0.00 -37.54 8.56
N ASP A 438 0.44 -37.67 9.81
CA ASP A 438 1.23 -36.67 10.51
C ASP A 438 2.64 -36.48 9.92
N ASP A 439 3.23 -37.54 9.38
CA ASP A 439 4.52 -37.49 8.67
C ASP A 439 4.42 -36.71 7.35
N GLN A 440 3.30 -36.83 6.64
CA GLN A 440 3.01 -36.05 5.44
C GLN A 440 2.79 -34.58 5.78
N LYS A 441 2.12 -34.26 6.90
CA LYS A 441 1.99 -32.87 7.38
C LYS A 441 3.36 -32.25 7.65
N GLU A 442 4.27 -32.96 8.31
CA GLU A 442 5.62 -32.46 8.59
C GLU A 442 6.42 -32.18 7.30
N ARG A 443 6.31 -33.05 6.29
CA ARG A 443 6.95 -32.82 4.98
C ARG A 443 6.38 -31.60 4.28
N HIS A 444 5.06 -31.41 4.32
CA HIS A 444 4.41 -30.24 3.73
C HIS A 444 4.83 -28.92 4.39
N LEU A 445 5.02 -28.89 5.71
CA LEU A 445 5.47 -27.69 6.43
C LEU A 445 6.85 -27.21 5.97
N TRP A 446 7.78 -28.13 5.69
CA TRP A 446 9.15 -27.79 5.29
C TRP A 446 9.28 -27.24 3.86
N VAL A 447 8.29 -27.49 3.01
CA VAL A 447 8.24 -26.98 1.64
C VAL A 447 7.33 -25.76 1.48
N HIS A 448 6.91 -25.13 2.57
CA HIS A 448 6.22 -23.85 2.52
C HIS A 448 7.05 -22.81 1.75
N SER A 449 6.38 -21.95 0.98
CA SER A 449 7.02 -20.98 0.08
C SER A 449 7.99 -20.07 0.80
N GLU A 450 7.68 -19.70 2.04
CA GLU A 450 8.52 -18.86 2.90
C GLU A 450 9.89 -19.51 3.19
N ARG A 451 9.90 -20.84 3.38
CA ARG A 451 11.12 -21.60 3.66
C ARG A 451 11.93 -21.79 2.39
N LEU A 452 11.28 -22.08 1.26
CA LEU A 452 11.92 -22.16 -0.05
C LEU A 452 12.61 -20.84 -0.39
N ALA A 453 11.92 -19.72 -0.21
CA ALA A 453 12.45 -18.38 -0.36
C ALA A 453 13.66 -18.17 0.56
N LEU A 454 13.52 -18.44 1.87
CA LEU A 454 14.63 -18.29 2.83
C LEU A 454 15.87 -19.12 2.44
N ALA A 455 15.68 -20.37 2.06
CA ALA A 455 16.75 -21.25 1.60
C ALA A 455 17.46 -20.67 0.38
N PHE A 456 16.72 -20.19 -0.62
CA PHE A 456 17.30 -19.48 -1.77
C PHE A 456 18.07 -18.21 -1.34
N GLY A 457 17.48 -17.39 -0.47
CA GLY A 457 18.11 -16.19 0.06
C GLY A 457 19.45 -16.48 0.74
N LEU A 458 19.51 -17.53 1.56
CA LEU A 458 20.74 -17.97 2.24
C LEU A 458 21.82 -18.45 1.26
N ILE A 459 21.44 -19.04 0.13
CA ILE A 459 22.37 -19.52 -0.90
C ILE A 459 22.93 -18.36 -1.72
N LYS A 460 22.08 -17.40 -2.12
CA LYS A 460 22.46 -16.37 -3.10
C LYS A 460 23.00 -15.09 -2.48
N THR A 461 22.66 -14.79 -1.23
CA THR A 461 23.10 -13.55 -0.59
C THR A 461 24.37 -13.77 0.25
N PRO A 462 25.44 -12.97 0.07
CA PRO A 462 26.68 -13.09 0.83
C PRO A 462 26.43 -13.06 2.35
N SER A 463 27.18 -13.86 3.11
CA SER A 463 27.08 -13.88 4.57
C SER A 463 27.56 -12.55 5.18
N GLY A 464 26.78 -11.98 6.12
CA GLY A 464 27.33 -11.09 7.14
C GLY A 464 27.02 -9.59 7.09
N SER A 465 26.09 -9.09 6.26
CA SER A 465 25.72 -7.65 6.37
C SER A 465 24.31 -7.27 5.92
N SER A 466 23.74 -7.91 4.90
CA SER A 466 22.38 -7.60 4.46
C SER A 466 21.34 -8.58 5.03
N PRO A 467 20.18 -8.09 5.52
CA PRO A 467 19.08 -8.95 5.91
C PRO A 467 18.49 -9.65 4.68
N ILE A 468 18.00 -10.88 4.86
CA ILE A 468 17.23 -11.58 3.83
C ILE A 468 15.80 -11.05 3.87
N ARG A 469 15.34 -10.44 2.78
CA ARG A 469 13.98 -9.91 2.65
C ARG A 469 13.11 -10.88 1.86
N ILE A 470 12.01 -11.31 2.46
CA ILE A 470 11.04 -12.23 1.87
C ILE A 470 9.68 -11.55 1.89
N ILE A 471 8.96 -11.63 0.79
CA ILE A 471 7.60 -11.13 0.72
C ILE A 471 6.67 -12.33 0.53
N LYS A 472 5.50 -12.27 1.16
CA LYS A 472 4.46 -13.30 1.13
C LYS A 472 3.11 -12.66 0.85
N ASN A 473 2.37 -13.21 -0.11
CA ASN A 473 1.01 -12.74 -0.46
C ASN A 473 -0.03 -13.00 0.64
N LEU A 474 0.16 -14.05 1.45
CA LEU A 474 -0.71 -14.43 2.56
C LEU A 474 -0.07 -14.14 3.91
N ARG A 475 -0.85 -14.23 4.98
CA ARG A 475 -0.31 -14.22 6.35
C ARG A 475 0.63 -15.41 6.58
N ILE A 476 1.80 -15.17 7.18
CA ILE A 476 2.75 -16.25 7.53
C ILE A 476 2.07 -17.26 8.48
N CYS A 477 2.35 -18.55 8.37
CA CYS A 477 1.78 -19.53 9.31
C CYS A 477 2.56 -19.58 10.64
N ALA A 478 1.90 -20.07 11.70
CA ALA A 478 2.50 -20.13 13.05
C ALA A 478 3.83 -20.89 13.07
N ASP A 479 3.87 -22.01 12.35
CA ASP A 479 5.04 -22.87 12.22
C ASP A 479 6.20 -22.21 11.44
N CYS A 480 5.90 -21.49 10.35
CA CYS A 480 6.91 -20.72 9.61
C CYS A 480 7.47 -19.58 10.47
N HIS A 481 6.62 -18.85 11.19
CA HIS A 481 7.06 -17.80 12.10
C HIS A 481 7.96 -18.35 13.22
N ALA A 482 7.57 -19.45 13.85
CA ALA A 482 8.35 -20.10 14.92
C ALA A 482 9.71 -20.59 14.42
N VAL A 483 9.76 -21.28 13.27
CA VAL A 483 11.02 -21.77 12.73
C VAL A 483 11.94 -20.65 12.27
N MET A 484 11.39 -19.54 11.73
CA MET A 484 12.21 -18.41 11.26
C MET A 484 12.97 -17.73 12.40
N LYS A 485 12.36 -17.62 13.59
CA LYS A 485 13.07 -17.21 14.80
C LYS A 485 14.29 -18.11 15.07
N LEU A 486 14.07 -19.43 15.10
CA LEU A 486 15.15 -20.39 15.35
C LEU A 486 16.24 -20.31 14.27
N ILE A 487 15.84 -20.20 13.00
CA ILE A 487 16.79 -20.09 11.89
C ILE A 487 17.61 -18.80 12.00
N SER A 488 17.01 -17.65 12.33
CA SER A 488 17.76 -16.39 12.48
C SER A 488 18.88 -16.50 13.53
N LYS A 489 18.64 -17.24 14.62
CA LYS A 489 19.64 -17.59 15.63
C LYS A 489 20.73 -18.53 15.09
N ILE A 490 20.32 -19.60 14.37
CA ILE A 490 21.24 -20.62 13.82
C ILE A 490 22.19 -20.01 12.79
N VAL A 491 21.66 -19.23 11.85
CA VAL A 491 22.44 -18.64 10.76
C VAL A 491 23.08 -17.30 11.15
N LYS A 492 22.76 -16.75 12.33
CA LYS A 492 23.20 -15.43 12.82
C LYS A 492 22.98 -14.33 11.79
N ARG A 493 21.77 -14.29 11.24
CA ARG A 493 21.40 -13.37 10.16
C ARG A 493 19.97 -12.89 10.35
N ASP A 494 19.79 -11.59 10.14
CA ASP A 494 18.49 -10.94 10.14
C ASP A 494 17.66 -11.45 8.95
N ILE A 495 16.43 -11.87 9.25
CA ILE A 495 15.46 -12.27 8.25
C ILE A 495 14.26 -11.34 8.40
N ILE A 496 13.87 -10.68 7.32
CA ILE A 496 12.73 -9.78 7.29
C ILE A 496 11.68 -10.43 6.40
N VAL A 497 10.52 -10.74 6.97
CA VAL A 497 9.39 -11.26 6.20
C VAL A 497 8.25 -10.27 6.22
N ARG A 498 7.83 -9.81 5.05
CA ARG A 498 6.58 -9.08 4.89
C ARG A 498 5.48 -10.07 4.56
N ASP A 499 4.45 -10.10 5.39
CA ASP A 499 3.19 -10.76 5.05
C ASP A 499 2.12 -9.73 4.66
N MET A 500 0.91 -10.19 4.39
CA MET A 500 -0.20 -9.30 4.00
C MET A 500 -0.56 -8.20 5.02
N ASN A 501 -0.13 -8.33 6.29
CA ASN A 501 -0.50 -7.43 7.37
C ASN A 501 0.67 -6.57 7.88
N ARG A 502 1.89 -7.12 7.92
CA ARG A 502 3.04 -6.47 8.58
C ARG A 502 4.38 -7.06 8.16
N PHE A 503 5.44 -6.41 8.62
CA PHE A 503 6.79 -6.96 8.62
C PHE A 503 7.09 -7.68 9.94
N HIS A 504 7.82 -8.77 9.82
CA HIS A 504 8.39 -9.56 10.89
C HIS A 504 9.90 -9.49 10.76
N HIS A 505 10.57 -8.89 11.75
CA HIS A 505 12.03 -8.88 11.82
C HIS A 505 12.47 -9.99 12.75
N PHE A 506 13.02 -11.07 12.18
CA PHE A 506 13.59 -12.18 12.92
C PHE A 506 15.07 -11.95 13.16
N GLU A 507 15.44 -11.74 14.42
CA GLU A 507 16.81 -11.44 14.84
C GLU A 507 17.12 -12.24 16.12
N ASN A 508 18.20 -13.03 16.09
CA ASN A 508 18.71 -13.77 17.25
C ASN A 508 17.66 -14.61 18.02
N GLY A 509 16.72 -15.26 17.32
CA GLY A 509 15.69 -16.07 18.00
C GLY A 509 14.42 -15.31 18.39
N LEU A 510 14.36 -14.00 18.15
CA LEU A 510 13.23 -13.15 18.48
C LEU A 510 12.57 -12.62 17.20
N CYS A 511 11.32 -12.19 17.31
CA CYS A 511 10.62 -11.47 16.25
C CYS A 511 10.16 -10.10 16.78
N SER A 512 10.24 -9.06 15.95
CA SER A 512 9.79 -7.70 16.30
C SER A 512 8.33 -7.63 16.75
N CYS A 513 7.47 -8.57 16.34
CA CYS A 513 6.07 -8.61 16.75
C CYS A 513 5.85 -9.18 18.17
N GLY A 514 6.88 -9.67 18.85
CA GLY A 514 6.76 -10.25 20.20
C GLY A 514 5.84 -11.47 20.28
N ASP A 515 5.74 -12.25 19.20
CA ASP A 515 4.77 -13.35 19.01
C ASP A 515 3.29 -12.93 19.05
N TYR A 516 3.03 -11.62 19.00
CA TYR A 516 1.70 -11.05 18.90
C TYR A 516 1.44 -10.55 17.47
N TRP A 517 1.19 -11.46 16.54
CA TRP A 517 0.89 -11.12 15.13
C TRP A 517 -0.43 -11.68 14.60
#